data_AF-A0A951BWD7-F1
#
_entry.id   AF-A0A951BWD7-F1
#
_cell.length_a   1.000
_cell.length_b   1.000
_cell.length_c   1.000
_cell.angle_alpha   90.00
_cell.angle_beta   90.00
_cell.angle_gamma   90.00
#
_symmetry.space_group_name_H-M   'P 1'
#
loop_
_entity.id
_entity.type
_entity.pdbx_description
1 polymer ?
#
loop_
_entity_poly.entity_id
_entity_poly.type
_entity_poly.pdbx_seq_one_letter_code
_entity_poly.pdbx_strand_id
1 'polypeptide(L)' 'MLPKLFAPFFSSPVYVDVRLTVDANGSVRNANVLTPHLNPALAKAALDSTRQWRFRPAREGDEPVASQVVIRFKLDPHS' A
#
# COMPACT_ATOMS: atom_id res chain seq x y z
N MET A 1 40.25 22.66 0.07
CA MET A 1 39.49 21.56 0.69
C MET A 1 38.24 22.20 1.33
N LEU A 2 37.05 21.97 0.75
CA LEU A 2 35.76 22.49 1.24
C LEU A 2 34.90 21.31 1.72
N PRO A 3 34.08 21.45 2.78
CA PRO A 3 33.25 20.36 3.28
C PRO A 3 32.13 20.06 2.28
N LYS A 4 32.03 18.80 1.86
CA LYS A 4 30.89 18.25 1.14
C LYS A 4 29.72 18.12 2.14
N LEU A 5 28.99 19.21 2.37
CA LEU A 5 27.75 19.17 3.14
C LEU A 5 26.71 20.02 2.39
N PHE A 6 25.46 19.55 2.34
CA PHE A 6 24.37 19.97 1.45
C PHE A 6 24.35 19.30 0.07
N ALA A 7 24.25 17.97 0.07
CA ALA A 7 23.34 17.35 -0.89
C ALA A 7 21.91 17.87 -0.56
N PRO A 8 21.08 18.24 -1.55
CA PRO A 8 19.74 18.72 -1.27
C PRO A 8 18.96 17.65 -0.50
N PHE A 9 18.01 18.08 0.32
CA PHE A 9 17.03 17.22 0.98
C PHE A 9 16.23 16.47 -0.09
N PHE A 10 16.79 15.38 -0.64
CA PHE A 10 16.09 14.57 -1.63
C PHE A 10 14.87 13.99 -0.95
N SER A 11 13.70 14.34 -1.46
CA SER A 11 12.43 13.85 -0.96
C SER A 11 12.30 12.37 -1.36
N SER A 12 12.87 11.48 -0.55
CA SER A 12 12.80 10.05 -0.79
C SER A 12 11.35 9.60 -0.88
N PRO A 13 11.00 8.67 -1.79
CA PRO A 13 9.65 8.16 -1.88
C PRO A 13 9.21 7.56 -0.53
N VAL A 14 7.97 7.85 -0.14
CA VAL A 14 7.35 7.23 1.04
C VAL A 14 6.63 5.98 0.59
N TYR A 15 6.89 4.86 1.26
CA TYR A 15 6.23 3.58 0.98
C TYR A 15 5.19 3.25 2.05
N VAL A 16 4.02 2.82 1.61
CA VAL A 16 2.95 2.33 2.50
C VAL A 16 2.56 0.93 2.09
N ASP A 17 2.78 -0.03 2.98
CA ASP A 17 2.39 -1.42 2.79
C ASP A 17 1.04 -1.66 3.48
N VAL A 18 0.06 -2.11 2.70
CA VAL A 18 -1.28 -2.47 3.19
C VAL A 18 -1.52 -3.95 2.93
N ARG A 19 -1.74 -4.71 4.01
CA ARG A 19 -2.24 -6.09 3.92
C ARG A 19 -3.74 -6.05 3.81
N LEU A 20 -4.30 -6.82 2.89
CA LEU A 20 -5.75 -6.98 2.77
C LEU A 20 -6.10 -8.41 2.36
N THR A 21 -7.36 -8.78 2.59
CA THR A 21 -7.96 -10.01 2.08
C THR A 21 -8.82 -9.65 0.87
N VAL A 22 -8.63 -10.34 -0.25
CA VAL A 22 -9.57 -10.36 -1.37
C VAL A 22 -10.47 -11.57 -1.18
N ASP A 23 -11.78 -11.37 -1.03
CA ASP A 23 -12.74 -12.48 -0.92
C ASP A 23 -13.04 -13.12 -2.29
N ALA A 24 -13.77 -14.23 -2.30
CA ALA A 24 -14.11 -14.99 -3.52
C ALA A 24 -14.93 -14.18 -4.55
N ASN A 25 -15.53 -13.07 -4.14
CA ASN A 25 -16.31 -12.15 -4.97
C ASN A 25 -15.47 -10.93 -5.44
N GLY A 26 -14.18 -10.91 -5.09
CA GLY A 26 -13.21 -9.89 -5.48
C GLY A 26 -13.23 -8.64 -4.60
N SER A 27 -13.98 -8.64 -3.51
CA SER A 27 -14.11 -7.49 -2.62
C SER A 27 -12.99 -7.47 -1.58
N VAL A 28 -12.54 -6.27 -1.22
CA VAL A 28 -11.53 -6.07 -0.19
C VAL A 28 -12.13 -6.19 1.20
N ARG A 29 -11.46 -6.97 2.06
CA ARG A 29 -11.77 -7.18 3.49
C ARG A 29 -10.49 -7.03 4.32
N ASN A 30 -10.64 -6.76 5.61
CA ASN A 30 -9.55 -6.81 6.60
C ASN A 30 -8.28 -6.03 6.20
N ALA A 31 -8.44 -4.85 5.60
CA ALA A 31 -7.33 -3.99 5.20
C ALA A 31 -6.64 -3.39 6.44
N ASN A 32 -5.32 -3.56 6.54
CA ASN A 32 -4.49 -3.04 7.63
C ASN A 32 -3.12 -2.57 7.13
N VAL A 33 -2.66 -1.43 7.66
CA VAL A 33 -1.33 -0.89 7.36
C VAL A 33 -0.27 -1.68 8.12
N LEU A 34 0.79 -2.06 7.42
CA LEU A 34 1.96 -2.74 7.99
C LEU A 34 3.14 -1.79 8.24
N THR A 35 3.21 -0.65 7.54
CA THR A 35 4.30 0.31 7.69
C THR A 35 4.29 0.95 9.09
N PRO A 36 5.36 0.78 9.89
CA PRO A 36 5.44 1.38 11.22
C PRO A 36 5.73 2.88 11.15
N HIS A 37 5.38 3.62 12.21
CA HIS A 37 5.66 5.06 12.36
C HIS A 37 5.19 5.95 11.19
N LEU A 38 4.19 5.50 10.42
CA LEU A 38 3.64 6.24 9.30
C LEU A 38 2.77 7.41 9.77
N ASN A 39 2.79 8.52 9.03
CA ASN A 39 1.86 9.62 9.25
C ASN A 39 0.40 9.10 9.18
N PRO A 40 -0.45 9.36 10.19
CA PRO A 40 -1.83 8.86 10.23
C PRO A 40 -2.68 9.24 9.01
N ALA A 41 -2.45 10.41 8.41
CA ALA A 41 -3.17 10.84 7.22
C ALA A 41 -2.80 9.98 5.99
N LEU A 42 -1.52 9.61 5.83
CA LEU A 42 -1.08 8.71 4.77
C LEU A 42 -1.62 7.29 4.97
N ALA A 43 -1.60 6.81 6.21
CA ALA A 43 -2.20 5.52 6.58
C ALA A 43 -3.69 5.48 6.21
N LYS A 44 -4.44 6.53 6.59
CA LYS A 44 -5.86 6.66 6.27
C LYS A 44 -6.11 6.72 4.77
N ALA A 45 -5.36 7.53 4.03
CA ALA A 45 -5.50 7.66 2.58
C ALA A 45 -5.27 6.32 1.85
N ALA A 46 -4.23 5.56 2.25
CA ALA A 46 -3.96 4.25 1.69
C ALA A 46 -5.12 3.27 1.97
N LEU A 47 -5.60 3.20 3.22
CA LEU A 47 -6.72 2.34 3.60
C LEU A 47 -8.01 2.69 2.84
N ASP A 48 -8.37 3.97 2.79
CA ASP A 48 -9.58 4.42 2.09
C ASP A 48 -9.51 4.13 0.59
N SER A 49 -8.33 4.28 -0.02
CA SER A 49 -8.10 3.90 -1.43
C SER A 49 -8.35 2.40 -1.66
N THR A 50 -7.80 1.53 -0.81
CA THR A 50 -8.00 0.08 -0.96
C THR A 50 -9.46 -0.37 -0.84
N ARG A 51 -10.29 0.34 -0.06
CA ARG A 51 -11.71 -0.01 0.14
C ARG A 51 -12.56 0.19 -1.11
N GLN A 52 -12.09 1.00 -2.05
CA GLN A 52 -12.81 1.31 -3.29
C GLN A 52 -12.49 0.31 -4.42
N TRP A 53 -11.51 -0.56 -4.22
CA TRP A 53 -11.06 -1.47 -5.26
C TRP A 53 -11.87 -2.77 -5.29
N ARG A 54 -11.98 -3.32 -6.49
CA ARG A 54 -12.47 -4.67 -6.73
C ARG A 54 -11.43 -5.44 -7.54
N PHE A 55 -11.05 -6.59 -7.04
CA PHE A 55 -10.02 -7.45 -7.62
C PHE A 55 -10.65 -8.63 -8.35
N ARG A 56 -9.86 -9.27 -9.23
CA ARG A 56 -10.13 -10.65 -9.61
C ARG A 56 -9.69 -11.53 -8.43
N PRO A 57 -10.55 -12.40 -7.90
CA PRO A 57 -10.18 -13.29 -6.79
C PRO A 57 -9.09 -14.27 -7.24
N ALA A 58 -8.35 -14.80 -6.28
CA ALA A 58 -7.50 -15.96 -6.52
C ALA A 58 -8.39 -17.16 -6.91
N ARG A 59 -7.79 -18.17 -7.53
CA ARG A 59 -8.50 -19.39 -7.92
C ARG A 59 -7.74 -20.63 -7.47
N GLU A 60 -8.48 -21.63 -7.01
CA GLU A 60 -8.00 -22.99 -6.83
C GLU A 60 -8.68 -23.84 -7.91
N GLY A 61 -7.94 -24.14 -8.98
CA GLY A 61 -8.54 -24.62 -10.22
C GLY A 61 -9.53 -23.61 -10.79
N ASP A 62 -10.81 -24.00 -10.87
CA ASP A 62 -11.89 -23.14 -11.37
C ASP A 62 -12.72 -22.45 -10.28
N GLU A 63 -12.41 -22.71 -9.01
CA GLU A 63 -13.14 -22.12 -7.89
C GLU A 63 -12.49 -20.81 -7.44
N PRO A 64 -13.22 -19.69 -7.38
CA PRO A 64 -12.70 -18.46 -6.80
C PRO A 64 -12.58 -18.60 -5.27
N VAL A 65 -11.40 -18.31 -4.73
CA VAL A 65 -11.09 -18.46 -3.31
C VAL A 65 -10.58 -17.15 -2.71
N ALA A 66 -10.81 -16.98 -1.41
CA ALA A 66 -10.28 -15.85 -0.67
C ALA A 66 -8.75 -15.94 -0.59
N SER A 67 -8.07 -14.80 -0.67
CA SER A 67 -6.61 -14.73 -0.61
C SER A 67 -6.15 -13.48 0.13
N GLN A 68 -4.95 -13.54 0.69
CA GLN A 68 -4.32 -12.40 1.34
C GLN A 68 -3.24 -11.82 0.44
N VAL A 69 -3.24 -10.49 0.27
CA VAL A 69 -2.24 -9.76 -0.53
C VAL A 69 -1.67 -8.60 0.27
N VAL A 70 -0.45 -8.17 -0.11
CA VAL A 70 0.15 -6.93 0.38
C VAL A 70 0.35 -6.00 -0.81
N ILE A 71 -0.27 -4.82 -0.73
CA ILE A 71 -0.13 -3.76 -1.73
C ILE A 71 0.86 -2.72 -1.20
N ARG A 72 1.82 -2.35 -2.03
CA ARG A 72 2.78 -1.28 -1.74
C ARG A 72 2.42 -0.02 -2.53
N PHE A 73 2.03 1.03 -1.82
CA PHE A 73 1.93 2.37 -2.37
C PHE A 73 3.33 3.01 -2.37
N LYS A 74 3.69 3.67 -3.47
CA LYS A 74 4.87 4.54 -3.57
C LYS A 74 4.37 5.96 -3.75
N LEU A 75 4.69 6.84 -2.81
CA LEU A 75 4.33 8.25 -2.83
C LEU A 75 5.58 9.05 -3.19
N ASP A 76 5.58 9.63 -4.38
CA ASP A 76 6.66 10.46 -4.88
C ASP A 76 6.37 11.95 -4.56
N PRO A 77 7.25 12.69 -3.87
CA PRO A 77 6.90 14.00 -3.30
C PRO A 77 6.86 15.18 -4.31
N HIS A 78 6.99 14.90 -5.61
CA HIS A 78 7.01 15.89 -6.69
C HIS A 78 5.89 15.70 -7.72
N SER A 79 4.77 15.10 -7.32
CA SER A 79 3.60 14.93 -8.19
C SER A 79 2.75 16.19 -8.26
#